data_AF-R9IKG7-F1
#
_entry.id   AF-R9IKG7-F1
#
_cell.length_a   1.000
_cell.length_b   1.000
_cell.length_c   1.000
_cell.angle_alpha   90.00
_cell.angle_beta   90.00
_cell.angle_gamma   90.00
#
_symmetry.space_group_name_H-M   'P 1'
#
loop_
_entity.id
_entity.type
_entity.pdbx_description
1 polymer ?
#
loop_
_entity_poly.entity_id
_entity_poly.type
_entity_poly.pdbx_seq_one_letter_code
_entity_poly.pdbx_strand_id
1 'polypeptide(L)'
;MGMVTDIKPYLNFDSVRKNIVYRLINTERNADLLEDIPHMEFLDLSIVFHCMVSQEETRYAAIRVHNLHMKLWDISVEELYQAAKENTPQMMPYQFRSMAEMLCEIEEAENPEEYDYDRCMKELADSGPMYVLSNKSVVEGAACMLYPDIMRDIADIIDSSFFMIPSSVHELLILPAETLEGWEKVKNMLKEINDTQVEPEEILSYSLYYYDREEGKISIY
;
A
#
# COMPACT_ATOMS: atom_id res chain seq x y z
N MET A 1 20.39 12.09 20.79
CA MET A 1 21.01 13.25 20.08
C MET A 1 20.05 13.60 18.96
N GLY A 2 19.34 14.73 19.04
CA GLY A 2 18.36 15.10 18.02
C GLY A 2 19.07 15.35 16.70
N MET A 3 18.63 14.70 15.62
CA MET A 3 19.08 15.03 14.28
C MET A 3 18.70 16.48 13.98
N VAL A 4 19.68 17.37 13.93
CA VAL A 4 19.51 18.69 13.34
C VAL A 4 19.58 18.48 11.84
N THR A 5 18.44 18.22 11.22
CA THR A 5 18.33 18.11 9.76
C THR A 5 18.59 19.50 9.17
N ASP A 6 19.63 19.63 8.34
CA ASP A 6 19.84 20.86 7.58
C ASP A 6 18.62 21.08 6.67
N ILE A 7 17.93 22.21 6.84
CA ILE A 7 16.69 22.53 6.13
C ILE A 7 17.00 23.02 4.70
N LYS A 8 18.23 23.44 4.42
CA LYS A 8 18.63 24.03 3.13
C LYS A 8 18.29 23.17 1.90
N PRO A 9 18.45 21.83 1.91
CA PRO A 9 18.08 21.00 0.76
C PRO A 9 16.58 21.06 0.44
N TYR A 10 15.71 21.29 1.42
CA TYR A 10 14.24 21.28 1.26
C TYR A 10 13.67 22.59 0.71
N LEU A 11 14.53 23.60 0.49
CA LEU A 11 14.12 24.90 -0.05
C LEU A 11 14.01 24.91 -1.57
N ASN A 12 14.55 23.91 -2.28
CA ASN A 12 14.53 23.82 -3.74
C ASN A 12 14.03 22.45 -4.18
N PHE A 13 13.07 22.42 -5.10
CA PHE A 13 12.53 21.19 -5.65
C PHE A 13 13.60 20.30 -6.29
N ASP A 14 14.53 20.87 -7.07
CA ASP A 14 15.55 20.06 -7.76
C ASP A 14 16.40 19.23 -6.80
N SER A 15 16.59 19.74 -5.59
CA SER A 15 17.35 19.06 -4.53
C SER A 15 16.57 17.91 -3.88
N VAL A 16 15.24 18.00 -3.81
CA VAL A 16 14.37 17.00 -3.15
C VAL A 16 13.63 16.11 -4.12
N ARG A 17 13.57 16.45 -5.41
CA ARG A 17 12.74 15.79 -6.43
C ARG A 17 12.93 14.28 -6.46
N LYS A 18 14.17 13.81 -6.31
CA LYS A 18 14.50 12.36 -6.31
C LYS A 18 14.10 11.63 -5.04
N ASN A 19 13.71 12.36 -4.00
CA ASN A 19 13.33 11.82 -2.69
C ASN A 19 11.83 12.00 -2.41
N ILE A 20 11.06 12.55 -3.36
CA ILE A 20 9.61 12.63 -3.24
C ILE A 20 9.03 11.23 -3.46
N VAL A 21 8.22 10.77 -2.51
CA VAL A 21 7.44 9.53 -2.59
C VAL A 21 5.98 9.82 -2.31
N TYR A 22 5.09 8.92 -2.72
CA TYR A 22 3.67 8.99 -2.37
C TYR A 22 3.29 7.97 -1.30
N ARG A 23 2.15 8.25 -0.65
CA ARG A 23 1.43 7.36 0.28
C ARG A 23 -0.07 7.49 0.01
N LEU A 24 -0.84 6.55 0.53
CA LEU A 24 -2.30 6.59 0.48
C LEU A 24 -2.86 6.88 1.87
N ILE A 25 -3.84 7.78 1.92
CA ILE A 25 -4.64 8.02 3.13
C ILE A 25 -6.11 8.05 2.77
N ASN A 26 -6.98 7.73 3.72
CA ASN A 26 -8.43 7.85 3.51
C ASN A 26 -8.85 9.31 3.31
N THR A 27 -9.60 9.62 2.25
CA THR A 27 -9.96 11.01 1.92
C THR A 27 -10.87 11.63 2.98
N GLU A 28 -11.97 10.97 3.32
CA GLU A 28 -12.96 11.53 4.25
C GLU A 28 -12.39 11.72 5.65
N ARG A 29 -11.65 10.72 6.15
CA ARG A 29 -11.05 10.77 7.50
C ARG A 29 -9.95 11.81 7.64
N ASN A 30 -9.37 12.27 6.52
CA ASN A 30 -8.27 13.23 6.51
C ASN A 30 -8.63 14.57 5.86
N ALA A 31 -9.92 14.90 5.72
CA ALA A 31 -10.39 16.11 5.04
C ALA A 31 -9.69 17.39 5.55
N ASP A 32 -9.60 17.58 6.86
CA ASP A 32 -8.94 18.74 7.48
C ASP A 32 -7.44 18.82 7.12
N LEU A 33 -6.74 17.67 7.08
CA LEU A 33 -5.33 17.62 6.70
C LEU A 33 -5.13 17.95 5.22
N LEU A 34 -6.04 17.47 4.36
CA LEU A 34 -6.00 17.65 2.91
C LEU A 34 -6.16 19.11 2.46
N GLU A 35 -6.67 20.01 3.33
CA GLU A 35 -6.68 21.45 3.08
C GLU A 35 -5.27 22.07 3.04
N ASP A 36 -4.31 21.48 3.77
CA ASP A 36 -2.97 22.03 3.95
C ASP A 36 -1.88 21.29 3.13
N ILE A 37 -2.21 20.15 2.51
CA ILE A 37 -1.25 19.34 1.76
C ILE A 37 -1.69 19.09 0.31
N PRO A 38 -0.74 19.03 -0.65
CA PRO A 38 -1.05 18.65 -2.01
C PRO A 38 -1.46 17.17 -2.06
N HIS A 39 -2.48 16.88 -2.85
CA HIS A 39 -2.99 15.52 -3.01
C HIS A 39 -3.62 15.30 -4.38
N MET A 40 -3.74 14.03 -4.77
CA MET A 40 -4.55 13.61 -5.91
C MET A 40 -5.63 12.62 -5.44
N GLU A 41 -6.82 12.72 -6.01
CA GLU A 41 -7.92 11.80 -5.72
C GLU A 41 -7.65 10.41 -6.34
N PHE A 42 -7.97 9.36 -5.58
CA PHE A 42 -7.92 7.98 -6.02
C PHE A 42 -9.03 7.19 -5.31
N LEU A 43 -10.16 6.97 -5.99
CA LEU A 43 -11.34 6.32 -5.39
C LEU A 43 -11.78 7.07 -4.11
N ASP A 44 -11.89 6.38 -2.97
CA ASP A 44 -12.16 6.96 -1.64
C ASP A 44 -10.87 7.31 -0.85
N LEU A 45 -9.71 7.30 -1.53
CA LEU A 45 -8.40 7.63 -0.98
C LEU A 45 -7.80 8.87 -1.65
N SER A 46 -6.81 9.43 -0.97
CA SER A 46 -5.98 10.51 -1.48
C SER A 46 -4.52 10.09 -1.53
N ILE A 47 -3.88 10.33 -2.67
CA ILE A 47 -2.45 10.19 -2.88
C ILE A 47 -1.79 11.44 -2.29
N VAL A 48 -0.95 11.26 -1.27
CA VAL A 48 -0.24 12.36 -0.58
C VAL A 48 1.25 12.18 -0.65
N PHE A 49 2.00 13.27 -0.48
CA PHE A 49 3.43 13.29 -0.82
C PHE A 49 4.32 13.57 0.38
N HIS A 50 5.45 12.88 0.43
CA HIS A 50 6.47 13.04 1.45
C HIS A 50 7.86 13.10 0.80
N CYS A 51 8.76 13.88 1.39
CA CYS A 51 10.18 13.86 1.06
C CYS A 51 10.92 12.94 2.01
N MET A 52 11.59 11.92 1.49
CA MET A 52 12.46 11.03 2.26
C MET A 52 13.72 11.79 2.72
N VAL A 53 14.03 11.68 4.02
CA VAL A 53 15.18 12.36 4.68
C VAL A 53 16.31 11.38 4.97
N SER A 54 15.97 10.19 5.45
CA SER A 54 16.92 9.10 5.68
C SER A 54 16.22 7.76 5.50
N GLN A 55 16.94 6.82 4.91
CA GLN A 55 16.58 5.40 4.88
C GLN A 55 17.66 4.67 5.69
N GLU A 56 17.45 4.53 6.99
CA GLU A 56 18.18 3.53 7.79
C GLU A 56 17.31 2.27 7.86
N GLU A 57 17.91 1.09 8.02
CA GLU A 57 17.26 -0.24 7.93
C GLU A 57 15.97 -0.38 8.73
N THR A 58 15.74 0.46 9.74
CA THR A 58 14.55 0.45 10.61
C THR A 58 13.87 1.81 10.80
N ARG A 59 14.32 2.88 10.12
CA ARG A 59 13.77 4.24 10.32
C ARG A 59 13.52 4.95 9.01
N TYR A 60 12.24 5.04 8.66
CA TYR A 60 11.73 5.91 7.59
C TYR A 60 11.50 7.30 8.17
N ALA A 61 12.47 8.20 8.00
CA ALA A 61 12.24 9.61 8.30
C ALA A 61 11.78 10.30 7.02
N ALA A 62 10.55 10.81 7.04
CA ALA A 62 9.99 11.54 5.91
C ALA A 62 9.36 12.85 6.39
N ILE A 63 9.52 13.90 5.58
CA ILE A 63 8.89 15.20 5.80
C ILE A 63 7.67 15.28 4.89
N ARG A 64 6.50 15.57 5.47
CA ARG A 64 5.28 15.79 4.69
C ARG A 64 5.43 17.00 3.78
N VAL A 65 5.00 16.87 2.53
CA VAL A 65 4.90 18.01 1.63
C VAL A 65 3.63 18.79 1.99
N HIS A 66 3.74 20.11 2.14
CA HIS A 66 2.64 21.02 2.43
C HIS A 66 2.41 21.93 1.22
N ASN A 67 1.23 22.54 1.12
CA ASN A 67 0.90 23.51 0.07
C ASN A 67 1.86 24.71 0.07
N LEU A 68 2.47 25.02 1.22
CA LEU A 68 3.55 26.01 1.32
C LEU A 68 4.82 25.59 0.58
N HIS A 69 5.20 24.30 0.64
CA HIS A 69 6.35 23.78 -0.11
C HIS A 69 6.10 23.89 -1.62
N MET A 70 4.89 23.58 -2.07
CA MET A 70 4.49 23.74 -3.48
C MET A 70 4.68 25.17 -3.98
N LYS A 71 4.23 26.15 -3.19
CA LYS A 71 4.41 27.59 -3.50
C LYS A 71 5.87 28.01 -3.50
N LEU A 72 6.68 27.46 -2.60
CA LEU A 72 8.11 27.74 -2.52
C LEU A 72 8.88 27.16 -3.72
N TRP A 73 8.50 25.95 -4.12
CA TRP A 73 9.10 25.20 -5.21
C TRP A 73 8.61 25.65 -6.59
N ASP A 74 7.48 26.36 -6.66
CA ASP A 74 6.83 26.83 -7.88
C ASP A 74 6.51 25.68 -8.85
N ILE A 75 5.90 24.60 -8.31
CA ILE A 75 5.51 23.40 -9.07
C ILE A 75 4.02 23.08 -8.91
N SER A 76 3.48 22.30 -9.85
CA SER A 76 2.13 21.75 -9.77
C SER A 76 2.08 20.40 -9.04
N VAL A 77 0.88 19.99 -8.59
CA VAL A 77 0.68 18.68 -7.95
C VAL A 77 0.95 17.53 -8.93
N GLU A 78 0.72 17.73 -10.22
CA GLU A 78 1.04 16.77 -11.27
C GLU A 78 2.56 16.56 -11.39
N GLU A 79 3.36 17.63 -11.34
CA GLU A 79 4.83 17.53 -11.36
C GLU A 79 5.34 16.77 -10.12
N LEU A 80 4.74 17.03 -8.96
CA LEU A 80 5.03 16.31 -7.72
C LEU A 80 4.66 14.83 -7.84
N TYR A 81 3.50 14.52 -8.42
CA TYR A 81 3.05 13.15 -8.65
C TYR A 81 3.96 12.39 -9.61
N GLN A 82 4.42 13.01 -10.70
CA GLN A 82 5.34 12.34 -11.62
C GLN A 82 6.66 11.98 -10.95
N ALA A 83 7.21 12.90 -10.13
CA ALA A 83 8.40 12.59 -9.34
C ALA A 83 8.15 11.42 -8.38
N ALA A 84 7.03 11.45 -7.64
CA ALA A 84 6.67 10.38 -6.72
C ALA A 84 6.47 9.03 -7.42
N LYS A 85 5.83 9.02 -8.58
CA LYS A 85 5.57 7.82 -9.38
C LYS A 85 6.84 7.15 -9.89
N GLU A 86 7.86 7.93 -10.22
CA GLU A 86 9.18 7.40 -10.60
C GLU A 86 9.96 6.86 -9.40
N ASN A 87 9.95 7.60 -8.27
CA ASN A 87 10.82 7.30 -7.13
C ASN A 87 10.25 6.20 -6.22
N THR A 88 8.94 6.21 -5.95
CA THR A 88 8.33 5.33 -4.91
C THR A 88 8.63 3.86 -5.18
N PRO A 89 8.44 3.32 -6.40
CA PRO A 89 8.75 1.90 -6.67
C PRO A 89 10.23 1.55 -6.59
N GLN A 90 11.13 2.51 -6.87
CA GLN A 90 12.58 2.30 -6.78
C GLN A 90 13.04 2.27 -5.32
N MET A 91 12.47 3.13 -4.48
CA MET A 91 12.82 3.25 -3.06
C MET A 91 12.14 2.22 -2.17
N MET A 92 10.93 1.81 -2.54
CA MET A 92 10.08 0.88 -1.81
C MET A 92 9.59 -0.21 -2.76
N PRO A 93 10.49 -1.09 -3.24
CA PRO A 93 10.11 -2.15 -4.18
C PRO A 93 9.02 -3.05 -3.58
N TYR A 94 8.06 -3.42 -4.42
CA TYR A 94 6.95 -4.27 -4.00
C TYR A 94 7.40 -5.70 -3.70
N GLN A 95 6.58 -6.40 -2.93
CA GLN A 95 6.58 -7.84 -2.76
C GLN A 95 5.14 -8.35 -2.87
N PHE A 96 4.96 -9.45 -3.58
CA PHE A 96 3.68 -10.13 -3.74
C PHE A 96 3.86 -11.59 -3.34
N ARG A 97 3.12 -12.05 -2.33
CA ARG A 97 3.35 -13.35 -1.69
C ARG A 97 2.03 -14.07 -1.42
N SER A 98 2.04 -15.40 -1.52
CA SER A 98 0.92 -16.21 -1.03
C SER A 98 0.85 -16.12 0.49
N MET A 99 -0.36 -15.87 1.02
CA MET A 99 -0.59 -15.91 2.47
C MET A 99 -0.28 -17.29 3.04
N ALA A 100 -0.62 -18.35 2.31
CA ALA A 100 -0.37 -19.71 2.76
C ALA A 100 1.14 -20.00 2.92
N GLU A 101 1.94 -19.56 1.95
CA GLU A 101 3.41 -19.71 2.02
C GLU A 101 3.99 -18.93 3.20
N MET A 102 3.53 -17.70 3.45
CA MET A 102 3.98 -16.90 4.59
C MET A 102 3.65 -17.55 5.93
N LEU A 103 2.44 -18.09 6.07
CA LEU A 103 2.04 -18.79 7.30
C LEU A 103 2.87 -20.06 7.52
N CYS A 104 3.12 -20.82 6.46
CA CYS A 104 3.96 -22.00 6.53
C CYS A 104 5.41 -21.67 6.90
N GLU A 105 5.98 -20.55 6.43
CA GLU A 105 7.32 -20.10 6.86
C GLU A 105 7.37 -19.69 8.34
N ILE A 106 6.30 -19.08 8.87
CA ILE A 106 6.19 -18.73 10.29
C ILE A 106 6.14 -20.01 11.14
N GLU A 107 5.33 -20.98 10.75
CA GLU A 107 5.22 -22.27 11.46
C GLU A 107 6.56 -23.03 11.45
N GLU A 108 7.28 -23.04 10.32
CA GLU A 108 8.62 -23.63 10.22
C GLU A 108 9.61 -22.96 11.18
N ALA A 109 9.58 -21.62 11.26
CA ALA A 109 10.47 -20.87 12.14
C ALA A 109 10.15 -21.09 13.64
N GLU A 110 8.88 -21.29 13.99
CA GLU A 110 8.44 -21.54 15.36
C GLU A 110 8.67 -23.00 15.80
N ASN A 111 8.46 -23.98 14.92
CA ASN A 111 8.51 -25.41 15.26
C ASN A 111 9.28 -26.26 14.20
N PRO A 112 10.58 -26.01 13.97
CA PRO A 112 11.32 -26.61 12.84
C PRO A 112 11.48 -28.13 12.91
N GLU A 113 11.39 -28.75 14.09
CA GLU A 113 11.55 -30.21 14.25
C GLU A 113 10.29 -31.01 13.86
N GLU A 114 9.10 -30.39 13.94
CA GLU A 114 7.81 -31.01 13.64
C GLU A 114 7.20 -30.51 12.32
N TYR A 115 7.87 -29.56 11.67
CA TYR A 115 7.39 -28.92 10.46
C TYR A 115 7.32 -29.88 9.27
N ASP A 116 6.14 -29.94 8.65
CA ASP A 116 5.87 -30.67 7.42
C ASP A 116 5.18 -29.72 6.43
N TYR A 117 5.95 -29.27 5.43
CA TYR A 117 5.47 -28.34 4.41
C TYR A 117 4.24 -28.87 3.65
N ASP A 118 4.25 -30.15 3.28
CA ASP A 118 3.15 -30.75 2.50
C ASP A 118 1.86 -30.80 3.34
N ARG A 119 2.00 -31.05 4.64
CA ARG A 119 0.87 -30.99 5.58
C ARG A 119 0.35 -29.56 5.75
N CYS A 120 1.23 -28.59 6.03
CA CYS A 120 0.85 -27.18 6.22
C CYS A 120 0.08 -26.64 5.00
N MET A 121 0.64 -26.83 3.80
CA MET A 121 0.02 -26.39 2.56
C MET A 121 -1.33 -27.05 2.31
N LYS A 122 -1.47 -28.34 2.66
CA LYS A 122 -2.74 -29.04 2.52
C LYS A 122 -3.82 -28.52 3.47
N GLU A 123 -3.46 -28.17 4.71
CA GLU A 123 -4.40 -27.57 5.68
C GLU A 123 -4.88 -26.18 5.22
N LEU A 124 -3.99 -25.39 4.59
CA LEU A 124 -4.31 -24.05 4.10
C LEU A 124 -5.03 -24.04 2.74
N ALA A 125 -4.89 -25.10 1.93
CA ALA A 125 -5.53 -25.20 0.62
C ALA A 125 -7.07 -25.09 0.69
N ASP A 126 -7.68 -25.54 1.79
CA ASP A 126 -9.13 -25.49 1.99
C ASP A 126 -9.67 -24.05 2.17
N SER A 127 -8.80 -23.07 2.48
CA SER A 127 -9.19 -21.66 2.68
C SER A 127 -9.25 -20.86 1.37
N GLY A 128 -8.83 -21.45 0.25
CA GLY A 128 -8.76 -20.77 -1.05
C GLY A 128 -7.53 -19.84 -1.19
N PRO A 129 -7.21 -19.43 -2.43
CA PRO A 129 -6.05 -18.59 -2.70
C PRO A 129 -6.22 -17.17 -2.12
N MET A 130 -5.25 -16.74 -1.33
CA MET A 130 -5.14 -15.38 -0.80
C MET A 130 -3.69 -14.91 -0.88
N TYR A 131 -3.51 -13.66 -1.27
CA TYR A 131 -2.19 -13.08 -1.46
C TYR A 131 -2.06 -11.76 -0.69
N VAL A 132 -0.82 -11.39 -0.37
CA VAL A 132 -0.48 -10.10 0.23
C VAL A 132 0.41 -9.33 -0.73
N LEU A 133 0.00 -8.10 -1.03
CA LEU A 133 0.81 -7.11 -1.71
C LEU A 133 1.26 -6.04 -0.70
N SER A 134 2.56 -5.86 -0.58
CA SER A 134 3.16 -4.79 0.22
C SER A 134 4.47 -4.33 -0.44
N ASN A 135 5.22 -3.44 0.20
CA ASN A 135 6.62 -3.22 -0.14
C ASN A 135 7.54 -4.04 0.77
N LYS A 136 8.80 -4.22 0.37
CA LYS A 136 9.80 -4.99 1.15
C LYS A 136 10.08 -4.43 2.54
N SER A 137 9.69 -3.18 2.77
CA SER A 137 9.84 -2.48 4.03
C SER A 137 8.65 -2.68 4.97
N VAL A 138 7.52 -3.18 4.46
CA VAL A 138 6.23 -3.34 5.16
C VAL A 138 5.75 -2.02 5.81
N VAL A 139 6.01 -0.90 5.13
CA VAL A 139 5.66 0.45 5.60
C VAL A 139 5.01 1.20 4.45
N GLU A 140 3.75 1.61 4.59
CA GLU A 140 2.99 2.31 3.52
C GLU A 140 2.87 1.48 2.23
N GLY A 141 2.91 0.15 2.36
CA GLY A 141 2.96 -0.79 1.24
C GLY A 141 1.66 -0.90 0.47
N ALA A 142 0.52 -0.44 1.02
CA ALA A 142 -0.73 -0.38 0.27
C ALA A 142 -0.63 0.52 -0.97
N ALA A 143 0.28 1.51 -0.95
CA ALA A 143 0.57 2.35 -2.11
C ALA A 143 1.11 1.57 -3.33
N CYS A 144 1.50 0.30 -3.17
CA CYS A 144 1.89 -0.57 -4.29
C CYS A 144 0.77 -0.74 -5.33
N MET A 145 -0.52 -0.53 -4.99
CA MET A 145 -1.61 -0.53 -5.99
C MET A 145 -1.46 0.54 -7.08
N LEU A 146 -0.73 1.62 -6.78
CA LEU A 146 -0.48 2.74 -7.72
C LEU A 146 0.73 2.50 -8.62
N TYR A 147 1.50 1.44 -8.37
CA TYR A 147 2.75 1.22 -9.07
C TYR A 147 2.45 0.87 -10.52
N PRO A 148 3.23 1.38 -11.49
CA PRO A 148 3.02 1.08 -12.90
C PRO A 148 2.96 -0.43 -13.13
N ASP A 149 1.95 -0.87 -13.87
CA ASP A 149 1.77 -2.24 -14.36
C ASP A 149 1.56 -3.35 -13.31
N ILE A 150 1.76 -3.08 -12.01
CA ILE A 150 1.69 -4.12 -10.95
C ILE A 150 0.34 -4.84 -10.89
N MET A 151 -0.78 -4.13 -11.02
CA MET A 151 -2.09 -4.79 -11.00
C MET A 151 -2.30 -5.73 -12.19
N ARG A 152 -1.77 -5.37 -13.36
CA ARG A 152 -1.81 -6.23 -14.55
C ARG A 152 -0.92 -7.45 -14.35
N ASP A 153 0.29 -7.25 -13.87
CA ASP A 153 1.25 -8.34 -13.64
C ASP A 153 0.69 -9.34 -12.60
N ILE A 154 0.04 -8.84 -11.54
CA ILE A 154 -0.65 -9.69 -10.56
C ILE A 154 -1.84 -10.44 -11.20
N ALA A 155 -2.64 -9.78 -12.03
CA ALA A 155 -3.74 -10.43 -12.72
C ALA A 155 -3.29 -11.54 -13.67
N ASP A 156 -2.10 -11.38 -14.28
CA ASP A 156 -1.48 -12.40 -15.13
C ASP A 156 -0.90 -13.56 -14.31
N ILE A 157 -0.38 -13.30 -13.10
CA ILE A 157 0.07 -14.35 -12.17
C ILE A 157 -1.11 -15.17 -11.64
N ILE A 158 -2.19 -14.48 -11.23
CA ILE A 158 -3.41 -15.10 -10.69
C ILE A 158 -4.26 -15.72 -11.81
N ASP A 159 -4.07 -15.26 -13.05
CA ASP A 159 -4.90 -15.59 -14.22
C ASP A 159 -6.38 -15.19 -14.05
N SER A 160 -6.66 -14.11 -13.32
CA SER A 160 -8.03 -13.66 -13.05
C SER A 160 -8.10 -12.17 -12.70
N SER A 161 -9.29 -11.59 -12.80
CA SER A 161 -9.65 -10.38 -12.05
C SER A 161 -9.63 -10.69 -10.55
N PHE A 162 -9.48 -9.68 -9.71
CA PHE A 162 -9.36 -9.91 -8.26
C PHE A 162 -9.92 -8.75 -7.44
N PHE A 163 -10.30 -9.08 -6.22
CA PHE A 163 -10.61 -8.11 -5.20
C PHE A 163 -9.35 -7.70 -4.44
N MET A 164 -9.32 -6.45 -4.00
CA MET A 164 -8.30 -5.94 -3.10
C MET A 164 -8.96 -5.39 -1.85
N ILE A 165 -8.34 -5.70 -0.70
CA ILE A 165 -8.78 -5.26 0.62
C ILE A 165 -7.76 -4.25 1.14
N PRO A 166 -8.03 -2.94 1.02
CA PRO A 166 -7.22 -1.86 1.56
C PRO A 166 -7.54 -1.59 3.04
N SER A 167 -7.50 -2.61 3.90
CA SER A 167 -7.78 -2.43 5.34
C SER A 167 -6.70 -1.61 6.05
N SER A 168 -5.44 -1.76 5.65
CA SER A 168 -4.27 -1.15 6.29
C SER A 168 -3.50 -0.27 5.29
N VAL A 169 -2.77 0.74 5.78
CA VAL A 169 -1.80 1.50 4.98
C VAL A 169 -0.56 0.65 4.61
N HIS A 170 -0.30 -0.44 5.32
CA HIS A 170 0.93 -1.24 5.19
C HIS A 170 0.87 -2.32 4.11
N GLU A 171 -0.30 -2.87 3.82
CA GLU A 171 -0.46 -3.93 2.82
C GLU A 171 -1.88 -4.00 2.25
N LEU A 172 -2.03 -4.77 1.17
CA LEU A 172 -3.30 -5.15 0.57
C LEU A 172 -3.44 -6.66 0.57
N LEU A 173 -4.60 -7.15 0.99
CA LEU A 173 -4.98 -8.53 0.73
C LEU A 173 -5.62 -8.61 -0.66
N ILE A 174 -5.26 -9.63 -1.42
CA ILE A 174 -5.74 -9.86 -2.78
C ILE A 174 -6.41 -11.23 -2.83
N LEU A 175 -7.63 -11.26 -3.39
CA LEU A 175 -8.47 -12.44 -3.49
C LEU A 175 -8.93 -12.62 -4.95
N PRO A 176 -8.65 -13.76 -5.61
CA PRO A 176 -9.15 -14.04 -6.95
C PRO A 176 -10.68 -13.96 -7.02
N ALA A 177 -11.20 -13.38 -8.09
CA ALA A 177 -12.65 -13.25 -8.28
C ALA A 177 -13.24 -14.55 -8.85
N GLU A 178 -13.57 -15.52 -7.99
CA GLU A 178 -14.11 -16.82 -8.47
C GLU A 178 -15.64 -16.85 -8.61
N THR A 179 -16.45 -16.28 -7.68
CA THR A 179 -17.92 -16.15 -7.84
C THR A 179 -18.52 -15.08 -6.94
N LEU A 180 -19.54 -14.35 -7.43
CA LEU A 180 -20.18 -13.19 -6.76
C LEU A 180 -20.78 -13.45 -5.36
N GLU A 181 -21.08 -14.71 -5.02
CA GLU A 181 -21.88 -15.08 -3.84
C GLU A 181 -21.07 -15.13 -2.52
N GLY A 182 -19.73 -15.08 -2.59
CA GLY A 182 -18.85 -15.04 -1.41
C GLY A 182 -18.63 -13.64 -0.81
N TRP A 183 -19.00 -12.56 -1.51
CA TRP A 183 -18.41 -11.25 -1.25
C TRP A 183 -19.11 -10.39 -0.21
N GLU A 184 -20.41 -10.60 0.06
CA GLU A 184 -21.04 -9.99 1.24
C GLU A 184 -20.33 -10.44 2.54
N LYS A 185 -19.86 -11.70 2.57
CA LYS A 185 -19.06 -12.21 3.68
C LYS A 185 -17.71 -11.51 3.75
N VAL A 186 -17.07 -11.24 2.61
CA VAL A 186 -15.81 -10.50 2.56
C VAL A 186 -15.98 -9.05 3.03
N LYS A 187 -17.06 -8.36 2.64
CA LYS A 187 -17.35 -7.00 3.17
C LYS A 187 -17.57 -7.01 4.69
N ASN A 188 -18.28 -8.01 5.22
CA ASN A 188 -18.47 -8.15 6.67
C ASN A 188 -17.14 -8.46 7.38
N MET A 189 -16.32 -9.35 6.82
CA MET A 189 -15.00 -9.68 7.34
C MET A 189 -14.06 -8.46 7.32
N LEU A 190 -14.07 -7.68 6.23
CA LEU A 190 -13.30 -6.44 6.13
C LEU A 190 -13.66 -5.48 7.26
N LYS A 191 -14.96 -5.27 7.49
CA LYS A 191 -15.43 -4.43 8.59
C LYS A 191 -14.97 -4.95 9.95
N GLU A 192 -15.05 -6.27 10.18
CA GLU A 192 -14.59 -6.88 11.43
C GLU A 192 -13.08 -6.73 11.64
N ILE A 193 -12.27 -6.96 10.59
CA ILE A 193 -10.82 -6.78 10.62
C ILE A 193 -10.47 -5.33 10.97
N ASN A 194 -11.07 -4.36 10.28
CA ASN A 194 -10.83 -2.94 10.54
C ASN A 194 -11.24 -2.55 11.97
N ASP A 195 -12.37 -3.05 12.45
CA ASP A 195 -12.91 -2.66 13.76
C ASP A 195 -12.19 -3.35 14.94
N THR A 196 -11.39 -4.40 14.71
CA THR A 196 -10.81 -5.22 15.80
C THR A 196 -9.31 -5.47 15.73
N GLN A 197 -8.69 -5.44 14.54
CA GLN A 197 -7.29 -5.85 14.34
C GLN A 197 -6.38 -4.73 13.83
N VAL A 198 -6.94 -3.62 13.36
CA VAL A 198 -6.16 -2.51 12.77
C VAL A 198 -6.32 -1.28 13.64
N GLU A 199 -5.21 -0.62 13.96
CA GLU A 199 -5.26 0.62 14.72
C GLU A 199 -6.00 1.70 13.93
N PRO A 200 -6.83 2.55 14.56
CA PRO A 200 -7.65 3.54 13.87
C PRO A 200 -6.87 4.43 12.88
N GLU A 201 -5.63 4.76 13.21
CA GLU A 201 -4.72 5.58 12.39
C GLU A 201 -4.12 4.82 11.19
N GLU A 202 -4.11 3.49 11.21
CA GLU A 202 -3.58 2.63 10.15
C GLU A 202 -4.67 2.14 9.20
N ILE A 203 -5.95 2.32 9.54
CA ILE A 203 -7.06 1.92 8.68
C ILE A 203 -7.10 2.78 7.42
N LEU A 204 -6.95 2.14 6.26
CA LEU A 204 -6.92 2.82 4.97
C LEU A 204 -8.32 2.97 4.34
N SER A 205 -9.12 1.91 4.26
CA SER A 205 -10.51 1.98 3.78
C SER A 205 -11.37 0.81 4.26
N TYR A 206 -12.68 1.05 4.30
CA TYR A 206 -13.74 0.05 4.53
C TYR A 206 -14.37 -0.45 3.22
N SER A 207 -13.94 0.09 2.09
CA SER A 207 -14.42 -0.25 0.77
C SER A 207 -13.67 -1.48 0.24
N LEU A 208 -14.38 -2.35 -0.46
CA LEU A 208 -13.79 -3.44 -1.22
C LEU A 208 -13.45 -2.93 -2.62
N TYR A 209 -12.21 -3.13 -3.07
CA TYR A 209 -11.83 -2.74 -4.43
C TYR A 209 -11.83 -3.96 -5.35
N TYR A 210 -12.03 -3.70 -6.64
CA TYR A 210 -12.01 -4.69 -7.69
C TYR A 210 -11.10 -4.22 -8.82
N TYR A 211 -10.14 -5.07 -9.19
CA TYR A 211 -9.35 -4.91 -10.41
C TYR A 211 -9.93 -5.80 -11.51
N ASP A 212 -10.35 -5.16 -12.60
CA ASP A 212 -10.80 -5.82 -13.81
C ASP A 212 -9.60 -6.09 -14.72
N ARG A 213 -9.30 -7.37 -14.98
CA ARG A 213 -8.19 -7.79 -15.83
C ARG A 213 -8.40 -7.40 -17.31
N GLU A 214 -9.63 -7.43 -17.80
CA GLU A 214 -9.94 -7.12 -19.20
C GLU A 214 -9.86 -5.61 -19.46
N GLU A 215 -10.40 -4.80 -18.55
CA GLU A 215 -10.37 -3.34 -18.67
C GLU A 215 -9.09 -2.68 -18.16
N GLY A 216 -8.34 -3.37 -17.29
CA GLY A 216 -7.15 -2.83 -16.63
C GLY A 216 -7.45 -1.70 -15.65
N LYS A 217 -8.59 -1.76 -14.96
CA LYS A 217 -9.08 -0.68 -14.07
C LYS A 217 -9.39 -1.16 -12.68
N ILE A 218 -9.18 -0.27 -11.71
CA ILE A 218 -9.62 -0.43 -10.32
C ILE A 218 -10.93 0.32 -10.12
N SER A 219 -11.89 -0.30 -9.43
CA SER A 219 -13.15 0.29 -9.02
C SER A 219 -13.51 -0.10 -7.58
N ILE A 220 -14.41 0.65 -6.95
CA ILE A 220 -15.04 0.24 -5.69
C ILE A 220 -16.21 -0.69 -6.02
N TYR A 221 -16.30 -1.81 -5.31
CA TYR A 221 -17.35 -2.83 -5.44
C TYR A 221 -18.32 -2.81 -4.27
#